data_AF-A0A0F3L0L6-F1
#
_entry.id   AF-A0A0F3L0L6-F1
#
_cell.length_a   1.000
_cell.length_b   1.000
_cell.length_c   1.000
_cell.angle_alpha   90.00
_cell.angle_beta   90.00
_cell.angle_gamma   90.00
#
_symmetry.space_group_name_H-M   'P 1'
#
loop_
_entity.id
_entity.type
_entity.pdbx_description
1 polymer ?
#
loop_
_entity_poly.entity_id
_entity_poly.type
_entity_poly.pdbx_seq_one_letter_code
_entity_poly.pdbx_strand_id
1 'polypeptide(L)'
;MPSDRSWMGYGIDGALQVGGIALLAGIVAYVVVRLIGKANGWSHGLELTLAALLAFFLAGGEDIWNSFYFNFVPIQSPQLLRVKLAAVHDPDSMGLRVLFEMMGALVGTGIGWAAFSGGLKDLIGHIRNP
;
A
#
# COMPACT_ATOMS: atom_id res chain seq x y z
N MET A 1 19.14 -4.04 -2.88
CA MET A 1 19.38 -5.32 -2.18
C MET A 1 18.01 -5.86 -1.82
N PRO A 2 17.72 -7.17 -2.00
CA PRO A 2 16.49 -7.75 -1.50
C PRO A 2 16.38 -7.48 0.01
N SER A 3 15.23 -7.03 0.47
CA SER A 3 14.97 -6.84 1.90
C SER A 3 14.99 -8.21 2.58
N ASP A 4 15.62 -8.35 3.75
CA ASP A 4 15.51 -9.60 4.52
C ASP A 4 14.07 -9.76 5.00
N ARG A 5 13.39 -10.76 4.46
CA ARG A 5 11.99 -11.12 4.75
C ARG A 5 11.87 -12.50 5.39
N SER A 6 12.97 -13.04 5.96
CA SER A 6 12.98 -14.34 6.64
C SER A 6 11.99 -14.46 7.81
N TRP A 7 11.53 -13.34 8.35
CA TRP A 7 10.55 -13.25 9.43
C TRP A 7 9.08 -13.23 8.95
N MET A 8 8.82 -13.03 7.65
CA MET A 8 7.46 -13.01 7.10
C MET A 8 6.96 -14.41 6.76
N GLY A 9 5.66 -14.63 7.01
CA GLY A 9 4.97 -15.86 6.63
C GLY A 9 4.83 -16.04 5.12
N TYR A 10 4.27 -17.18 4.72
CA TYR A 10 3.91 -17.51 3.35
C TYR A 10 2.39 -17.53 3.18
N GLY A 11 1.90 -17.45 1.94
CA GLY A 11 0.48 -17.56 1.63
C GLY A 11 -0.33 -16.42 2.22
N ILE A 12 -1.47 -16.76 2.83
CA ILE A 12 -2.38 -15.78 3.42
C ILE A 12 -1.78 -15.07 4.65
N ASP A 13 -0.95 -15.76 5.42
CA ASP A 13 -0.32 -15.19 6.61
C ASP A 13 0.68 -14.10 6.22
N GLY A 14 1.50 -14.38 5.20
CA GLY A 14 2.40 -13.40 4.60
C GLY A 14 1.64 -12.22 4.00
N ALA A 15 0.55 -12.49 3.27
CA ALA A 15 -0.31 -11.46 2.68
C ALA A 15 -0.92 -10.52 3.73
N LEU A 16 -1.43 -11.07 4.84
CA LEU A 16 -1.97 -10.29 5.95
C LEU A 16 -0.90 -9.41 6.61
N GLN A 17 0.32 -9.93 6.78
CA GLN A 17 1.44 -9.17 7.34
C GLN A 17 1.82 -7.99 6.47
N VAL A 18 2.01 -8.19 5.15
CA VAL A 18 2.33 -7.07 4.24
C VAL A 18 1.17 -6.09 4.12
N GLY A 19 -0.08 -6.57 4.11
CA GLY A 19 -1.26 -5.71 4.15
C GLY A 19 -1.34 -4.88 5.44
N GLY A 20 -0.99 -5.46 6.59
CA GLY A 20 -0.90 -4.74 7.86
C GLY A 20 0.17 -3.65 7.87
N ILE A 21 1.34 -3.93 7.28
CA ILE A 21 2.41 -2.93 7.11
C ILE A 21 1.94 -1.81 6.17
N ALA A 22 1.31 -2.17 5.06
CA ALA A 22 0.76 -1.21 4.11
C ALA A 22 -0.33 -0.32 4.74
N LEU A 23 -1.14 -0.88 5.62
CA LEU A 23 -2.11 -0.14 6.42
C LEU A 23 -1.43 0.89 7.31
N LEU A 24 -0.39 0.51 8.06
CA LEU A 24 0.36 1.46 8.87
C LEU A 24 1.04 2.53 8.02
N ALA A 25 1.63 2.14 6.89
CA ALA A 25 2.23 3.07 5.94
C ALA A 25 1.20 4.08 5.40
N GLY A 26 -0.03 3.63 5.08
CA GLY A 26 -1.12 4.50 4.64
C GLY A 26 -1.55 5.52 5.70
N ILE A 27 -1.67 5.10 6.97
CA ILE A 27 -1.96 6.02 8.07
C ILE A 27 -0.86 7.07 8.20
N VAL A 28 0.40 6.64 8.21
CA VAL A 28 1.55 7.54 8.35
C VAL A 28 1.64 8.50 7.16
N ALA A 29 1.47 8.00 5.94
CA ALA A 29 1.46 8.81 4.73
C ALA A 29 0.38 9.90 4.80
N TYR A 30 -0.83 9.56 5.24
CA TYR A 30 -1.88 10.55 5.43
C TYR A 30 -1.50 11.60 6.46
N VAL A 31 -0.97 11.20 7.63
CA VAL A 31 -0.56 12.16 8.67
C VAL A 31 0.50 13.12 8.14
N VAL A 32 1.53 12.62 7.45
CA VAL A 32 2.58 13.46 6.85
C VAL A 32 1.99 14.44 5.84
N VAL A 33 1.17 13.94 4.90
CA VAL A 33 0.51 14.80 3.90
C VAL A 33 -0.39 15.83 4.55
N ARG A 34 -1.11 15.46 5.62
CA ARG A 34 -1.99 16.36 6.36
C ARG A 34 -1.22 17.47 7.07
N LEU A 35 -0.06 17.16 7.66
CA LEU A 35 0.79 18.17 8.29
C LEU A 35 1.28 19.22 7.28
N ILE A 36 1.65 18.77 6.08
CA ILE A 36 2.06 19.66 4.98
C ILE A 36 0.85 20.40 4.40
N GLY A 37 -0.25 19.71 4.14
CA GLY A 37 -1.47 20.25 3.54
C GLY A 37 -2.15 21.29 4.40
N LYS A 38 -2.16 21.11 5.73
CA LYS A 38 -2.66 22.10 6.69
C LYS A 38 -1.86 23.41 6.64
N ALA A 39 -0.54 23.34 6.44
CA ALA A 39 0.29 24.55 6.30
C ALA A 39 0.05 25.29 4.97
N ASN A 40 -0.42 24.57 3.93
CA ASN A 40 -0.61 25.09 2.59
C ASN A 40 -2.08 25.32 2.19
N GLY A 41 -3.05 25.07 3.10
CA GLY A 41 -4.49 25.26 2.83
C GLY A 41 -5.07 24.27 1.82
N TRP A 42 -4.54 23.05 1.72
CA TRP A 42 -5.02 22.04 0.77
C TRP A 42 -6.42 21.53 1.10
N SER A 43 -7.17 21.14 0.07
CA SER A 43 -8.46 20.48 0.23
C SER A 43 -8.29 19.06 0.76
N HIS A 44 -9.27 18.56 1.52
CA HIS A 44 -9.24 17.20 2.05
C HIS A 44 -9.14 16.13 0.96
N GLY A 45 -9.75 16.36 -0.21
CA GLY A 45 -9.65 15.46 -1.36
C GLY A 45 -8.22 15.36 -1.91
N LEU A 46 -7.50 16.48 -1.99
CA LEU A 46 -6.11 16.51 -2.44
C LEU A 46 -5.20 15.79 -1.44
N GLU A 47 -5.35 16.08 -0.14
CA GLU A 47 -4.60 15.40 0.92
C GLU A 47 -4.80 13.88 0.87
N LEU A 48 -6.05 13.43 0.76
CA LEU A 48 -6.40 12.02 0.69
C LEU A 48 -5.82 11.34 -0.56
N THR A 49 -5.91 12.01 -1.71
CA THR A 49 -5.40 11.48 -2.99
C THR A 49 -3.89 11.35 -2.95
N LEU A 50 -3.17 12.39 -2.52
CA LEU A 50 -1.71 12.35 -2.42
C LEU A 50 -1.24 11.31 -1.41
N ALA A 51 -1.91 11.20 -0.26
CA ALA A 51 -1.59 10.20 0.74
C ALA A 51 -1.77 8.77 0.23
N ALA A 52 -2.86 8.50 -0.50
CA ALA A 52 -3.11 7.18 -1.09
C ALA A 52 -2.06 6.82 -2.16
N LEU A 53 -1.69 7.77 -3.01
CA LEU A 53 -0.64 7.57 -4.01
C LEU A 53 0.73 7.31 -3.37
N LEU A 54 1.08 8.07 -2.33
CA LEU A 54 2.31 7.85 -1.56
C LEU A 54 2.28 6.50 -0.85
N ALA A 55 1.15 6.11 -0.25
CA ALA A 55 0.99 4.83 0.42
C ALA A 55 1.19 3.65 -0.54
N PHE A 56 0.60 3.71 -1.75
CA PHE A 56 0.82 2.68 -2.77
C PHE A 56 2.29 2.60 -3.19
N PHE A 57 2.95 3.74 -3.37
CA PHE A 57 4.34 3.77 -3.79
C PHE A 57 5.29 3.23 -2.70
N LEU A 58 5.02 3.55 -1.43
CA LEU A 58 5.83 3.11 -0.30
C LEU A 58 5.59 1.65 0.08
N ALA A 59 4.32 1.20 0.05
CA ALA A 59 3.95 -0.12 0.55
C ALA A 59 3.93 -1.20 -0.55
N GLY A 60 3.38 -0.90 -1.74
CA GLY A 60 3.25 -1.90 -2.80
C GLY A 60 4.49 -2.03 -3.69
N GLY A 61 5.55 -1.25 -3.44
CA GLY A 61 6.63 -1.04 -4.42
C GLY A 61 7.37 -2.30 -4.86
N GLU A 62 7.60 -3.28 -3.98
CA GLU A 62 8.38 -4.47 -4.31
C GLU A 62 7.54 -5.57 -4.98
N ASP A 63 6.40 -5.95 -4.37
CA ASP A 63 5.59 -7.05 -4.89
C ASP A 63 4.84 -6.65 -6.17
N ILE A 64 4.43 -5.37 -6.30
CA ILE A 64 3.87 -4.83 -7.56
C ILE A 64 4.93 -4.84 -8.66
N TRP A 65 6.18 -4.45 -8.36
CA TRP A 65 7.24 -4.49 -9.36
C TRP A 65 7.66 -5.88 -9.78
N ASN A 66 7.71 -6.82 -8.85
CA ASN A 66 7.93 -8.23 -9.19
C ASN A 66 6.78 -8.73 -10.07
N SER A 67 5.53 -8.43 -9.72
CA SER A 67 4.35 -8.82 -10.51
C SER A 67 4.41 -8.23 -11.92
N PHE A 68 4.73 -6.94 -12.05
CA PHE A 68 4.88 -6.30 -13.35
C PHE A 68 6.03 -6.91 -14.15
N TYR A 69 7.19 -7.10 -13.53
CA TYR A 69 8.38 -7.64 -14.17
C TYR A 69 8.11 -9.05 -14.74
N PHE A 70 7.53 -9.95 -13.96
CA PHE A 70 7.29 -11.32 -14.42
C PHE A 70 6.16 -11.46 -15.43
N ASN A 71 5.20 -10.52 -15.46
CA ASN A 71 4.09 -10.57 -16.41
C ASN A 71 4.36 -9.84 -17.73
N PHE A 72 5.15 -8.76 -17.71
CA PHE A 72 5.29 -7.87 -18.87
C PHE A 72 6.70 -7.79 -19.44
N VAL A 73 7.75 -8.14 -18.69
CA VAL A 73 9.12 -8.09 -19.21
C VAL A 73 9.47 -9.41 -19.89
N PRO A 74 9.90 -9.41 -21.16
CA PRO A 74 10.34 -10.62 -21.83
C PRO A 74 11.58 -11.19 -21.14
N ILE A 75 11.46 -12.36 -20.53
CA ILE A 75 12.60 -13.05 -19.91
C ILE A 75 13.25 -13.96 -20.95
N GLN A 76 14.54 -13.75 -21.18
CA GLN A 76 15.29 -14.37 -22.27
C GLN A 76 15.51 -15.89 -22.11
N SER A 77 15.41 -16.42 -20.88
CA SER A 77 15.61 -17.85 -20.63
C SER A 77 14.86 -18.35 -19.38
N PRO A 78 14.42 -19.63 -19.36
CA PRO A 78 13.81 -20.25 -18.18
C PRO A 78 14.74 -20.29 -16.96
N GLN A 79 16.05 -20.35 -17.18
CA GLN A 79 17.06 -20.34 -16.12
C GLN A 79 17.07 -18.97 -15.41
N LEU A 80 17.03 -17.88 -16.17
CA LEU A 80 16.98 -16.52 -15.61
C LEU A 80 15.68 -16.28 -14.82
N LEU A 81 14.56 -16.80 -15.32
CA LEU A 81 13.27 -16.75 -14.61
C LEU A 81 13.38 -17.42 -13.23
N ARG A 82 13.92 -18.64 -13.16
CA ARG A 82 14.09 -19.37 -11.89
C ARG A 82 15.00 -18.65 -10.90
N VAL A 83 16.12 -18.09 -11.38
CA VAL A 83 17.03 -17.32 -10.53
C VAL A 83 16.34 -16.08 -9.95
N LYS A 84 15.53 -15.39 -10.76
CA LYS A 84 14.78 -14.21 -10.30
C LYS A 84 13.65 -14.59 -9.35
N LEU A 85 12.92 -15.68 -9.61
CA LEU A 85 11.87 -16.15 -8.69
C LEU A 85 12.45 -16.58 -7.34
N ALA A 86 13.61 -17.25 -7.33
CA ALA A 86 14.28 -17.66 -6.10
C ALA A 86 14.72 -16.49 -5.22
N ALA A 87 14.86 -15.29 -5.81
CA ALA A 87 15.16 -14.07 -5.08
C ALA A 87 13.90 -13.36 -4.53
N VAL A 88 12.70 -13.76 -4.96
CA VAL A 88 11.44 -13.17 -4.47
C VAL A 88 10.90 -13.99 -3.32
N HIS A 89 10.61 -13.31 -2.21
CA HIS A 89 9.89 -13.92 -1.09
C HIS A 89 8.50 -14.38 -1.56
N ASP A 90 8.12 -15.61 -1.24
CA ASP A 90 6.78 -16.17 -1.52
C ASP A 90 6.25 -15.89 -2.94
N PRO A 91 6.91 -16.43 -3.99
CA PRO A 91 6.57 -16.12 -5.38
C PRO A 91 5.22 -16.68 -5.81
N ASP A 92 4.75 -17.77 -5.20
CA ASP A 92 3.47 -18.42 -5.54
C ASP A 92 2.26 -17.58 -5.07
N SER A 93 2.43 -16.81 -3.99
CA SER A 93 1.38 -15.98 -3.39
C SER A 93 1.48 -14.50 -3.76
N MET A 94 2.36 -14.14 -4.71
CA MET A 94 2.71 -12.76 -5.01
C MET A 94 1.50 -11.88 -5.34
N GLY A 95 0.57 -12.38 -6.17
CA GLY A 95 -0.65 -11.63 -6.51
C GLY A 95 -1.57 -11.39 -5.31
N LEU A 96 -1.65 -12.34 -4.38
CA LEU A 96 -2.42 -12.19 -3.14
C LEU A 96 -1.79 -11.12 -2.26
N ARG A 97 -0.47 -11.12 -2.14
CA ARG A 97 0.28 -10.15 -1.35
C ARG A 97 0.10 -8.73 -1.87
N VAL A 98 0.21 -8.52 -3.18
CA VAL A 98 -0.08 -7.23 -3.83
C VAL A 98 -1.50 -6.76 -3.51
N LEU A 99 -2.49 -7.65 -3.60
CA LEU A 99 -3.87 -7.29 -3.28
C LEU A 99 -4.01 -6.82 -1.82
N PHE A 100 -3.41 -7.53 -0.87
CA PHE A 100 -3.45 -7.14 0.55
C PHE A 100 -2.68 -5.85 0.83
N GLU A 101 -1.53 -5.62 0.19
CA GLU A 101 -0.82 -4.34 0.27
C GLU A 101 -1.69 -3.19 -0.25
N MET A 102 -2.36 -3.37 -1.39
CA MET A 102 -3.23 -2.35 -1.96
C MET A 102 -4.42 -2.04 -1.04
N MET A 103 -5.09 -3.09 -0.54
CA MET A 103 -6.21 -2.95 0.38
C MET A 103 -5.75 -2.30 1.70
N GLY A 104 -4.61 -2.74 2.23
CA GLY A 104 -3.99 -2.17 3.43
C GLY A 104 -3.72 -0.68 3.26
N ALA A 105 -3.03 -0.28 2.19
CA ALA A 105 -2.71 1.11 1.90
C ALA A 105 -3.97 2.00 1.80
N LEU A 106 -5.00 1.53 1.08
CA LEU A 106 -6.27 2.25 0.95
C LEU A 106 -7.00 2.39 2.29
N VAL A 107 -7.16 1.29 3.02
CA VAL A 107 -7.83 1.27 4.32
C VAL A 107 -7.07 2.13 5.33
N GLY A 108 -5.75 2.00 5.37
CA GLY A 108 -4.87 2.79 6.24
C GLY A 108 -4.98 4.29 5.97
N THR A 109 -4.93 4.69 4.70
CA THR A 109 -5.10 6.10 4.32
C THR A 109 -6.50 6.60 4.70
N GLY A 110 -7.54 5.80 4.47
CA GLY A 110 -8.92 6.11 4.88
C GLY A 110 -9.08 6.26 6.39
N ILE A 111 -8.44 5.40 7.19
CA ILE A 111 -8.39 5.51 8.66
C ILE A 111 -7.67 6.79 9.07
N GLY A 112 -6.51 7.09 8.48
CA GLY A 112 -5.78 8.33 8.73
C GLY A 112 -6.66 9.56 8.47
N TRP A 113 -7.35 9.58 7.33
CA TRP A 113 -8.31 10.64 7.03
C TRP A 113 -9.44 10.72 8.04
N ALA A 114 -10.10 9.61 8.35
CA ALA A 114 -11.21 9.56 9.29
C ALA A 114 -10.80 10.08 10.69
N ALA A 115 -9.60 9.73 11.15
CA ALA A 115 -9.09 10.08 12.47
C ALA A 115 -8.58 11.53 12.54
N PHE A 116 -7.92 12.03 11.50
CA PHE A 116 -7.13 13.28 11.58
C PHE A 116 -7.65 14.43 10.71
N SER A 117 -8.60 14.21 9.80
CA SER A 117 -9.15 15.29 8.96
C SER A 117 -10.27 16.08 9.63
N GLY A 118 -11.02 15.47 10.55
CA GLY A 118 -12.30 16.00 11.04
C GLY A 118 -13.48 15.76 10.08
N GLY A 119 -13.21 15.46 8.80
CA GLY A 119 -14.20 15.34 7.73
C GLY A 119 -15.18 14.16 7.89
N LEU A 120 -14.86 13.14 8.69
CA LEU A 120 -15.83 12.10 9.03
C LEU A 120 -17.02 12.65 9.82
N LYS A 121 -16.79 13.61 10.72
CA LYS A 121 -17.86 14.26 11.49
C LYS A 121 -18.77 15.07 10.56
N ASP A 122 -18.18 15.77 9.60
CA ASP A 122 -18.91 16.57 8.62
C ASP A 122 -19.72 15.70 7.65
N LEU A 123 -19.14 14.58 7.18
CA LEU A 123 -19.82 13.61 6.33
C LEU A 123 -21.02 12.97 7.05
N ILE A 124 -20.83 12.51 8.29
CA ILE A 124 -21.91 11.94 9.10
C ILE A 124 -22.98 13.00 9.38
N GLY A 125 -22.58 14.26 9.62
CA GLY A 125 -23.49 15.39 9.77
C GLY A 125 -24.37 15.60 8.55
N HIS A 126 -23.79 15.61 7.36
CA HIS A 126 -24.52 15.71 6.08
C HIS A 126 -25.47 14.53 5.85
N ILE A 127 -25.07 13.30 6.17
CA ILE A 127 -25.94 12.12 6.00
C ILE A 127 -27.15 12.18 6.94
N ARG A 128 -26.97 12.74 8.16
CA ARG A 128 -28.05 12.84 9.15
C ARG A 128 -29.00 14.01 8.91
N ASN A 129 -28.54 15.07 8.26
CA ASN A 129 -29.33 16.25 7.90
C ASN A 129 -29.08 16.61 6.41
N PRO A 130 -29.73 15.90 5.47
CA PRO A 130 -29.58 16.15 4.03
C PRO A 130 -30.18 17.48 3.58
#